data_AF-A0A368X4F3-F1
#
_entry.id   AF-A0A368X4F3-F1
#
_cell.length_a   1.000
_cell.length_b   1.000
_cell.length_c   1.000
_cell.angle_alpha   90.00
_cell.angle_beta   90.00
_cell.angle_gamma   90.00
#
_symmetry.space_group_name_H-M   'P 1'
#
loop_
_entity.id
_entity.type
_entity.pdbx_description
1 polymer ?
#
loop_
_entity_poly.entity_id
_entity_poly.type
_entity_poly.pdbx_seq_one_letter_code
_entity_poly.pdbx_strand_id
1 'polypeptide(L)' 'MSKTIEQAEADLASAKQAYHSELAADSERSDGSHRQEGLREARQAKMLDRIQECESKLEAARKAI' A
#
# COMPACT_ATOMS: atom_id res chain seq x y z
N MET A 1 23.19 2.13 -8.62
CA MET A 1 22.47 2.56 -7.40
C MET A 1 21.24 3.40 -7.70
N SER A 2 21.25 4.42 -8.58
CA SER A 2 20.04 5.23 -8.85
C SER A 2 18.83 4.40 -9.33
N LYS A 3 19.04 3.44 -10.24
CA LYS A 3 17.97 2.55 -10.75
C LYS A 3 17.24 1.75 -9.65
N THR A 4 17.93 1.43 -8.55
CA THR A 4 17.35 0.67 -7.43
C THR A 4 16.47 1.54 -6.55
N ILE A 5 16.83 2.82 -6.39
CA ILE A 5 15.99 3.80 -5.68
C ILE A 5 14.78 4.16 -6.52
N GLU A 6 14.96 4.48 -7.81
CA GLU A 6 13.87 4.80 -8.73
C GLU A 6 12.82 3.68 -8.76
N GLN A 7 13.24 2.41 -8.79
CA GLN A 7 12.33 1.27 -8.72
C GLN A 7 11.61 1.18 -7.37
N ALA A 8 12.32 1.38 -6.25
CA ALA A 8 11.72 1.36 -4.92
C ALA A 8 10.70 2.50 -4.71
N GLU A 9 10.95 3.68 -5.30
CA GLU A 9 10.01 4.80 -5.29
C GLU A 9 8.78 4.51 -6.15
N ALA A 10 8.96 3.92 -7.33
CA ALA A 10 7.85 3.50 -8.19
C ALA A 10 6.97 2.44 -7.51
N ASP A 11 7.59 1.43 -6.88
CA ASP A 11 6.88 0.39 -6.13
C ASP A 11 6.08 0.97 -4.96
N LEU A 12 6.66 1.91 -4.22
CA LEU A 12 5.99 2.62 -3.12
C LEU A 12 4.81 3.45 -3.64
N ALA A 13 5.00 4.19 -4.72
CA ALA A 13 3.95 4.99 -5.33
C ALA A 13 2.78 4.12 -5.81
N SER A 14 3.08 2.98 -6.44
CA SER A 14 2.06 2.00 -6.86
C SER A 14 1.29 1.41 -5.67
N ALA A 15 1.98 1.04 -4.58
CA ALA A 15 1.34 0.52 -3.38
C ALA A 15 0.41 1.56 -2.71
N LYS A 16 0.88 2.81 -2.60
CA LYS A 16 0.07 3.93 -2.07
C LYS A 16 -1.15 4.21 -2.95
N GLN A 17 -0.98 4.22 -4.27
CA GLN A 17 -2.08 4.40 -5.20
C GLN A 17 -3.14 3.29 -5.05
N ALA A 18 -2.71 2.02 -4.97
CA ALA A 18 -3.62 0.90 -4.79
C ALA A 18 -4.43 1.01 -3.48
N TYR A 19 -3.79 1.41 -2.38
CA TYR A 19 -4.48 1.66 -1.11
C TYR A 19 -5.50 2.80 -1.22
N HIS A 20 -5.13 3.92 -1.84
CA HIS A 20 -6.07 5.03 -2.05
C HIS A 20 -7.25 4.64 -2.94
N SER A 21 -7.04 3.82 -3.97
CA SER A 21 -8.12 3.30 -4.81
C SER A 21 -9.06 2.38 -4.02
N GLU A 22 -8.56 1.54 -3.10
CA GLU A 22 -9.43 0.73 -2.24
C GLU A 22 -10.23 1.61 -1.26
N LEU A 23 -9.62 2.65 -0.68
CA LEU A 23 -10.35 3.59 0.19
C LEU A 23 -11.44 4.37 -0.56
N ALA A 24 -11.15 4.82 -1.79
CA ALA A 24 -12.14 5.47 -2.63
C ALA A 24 -13.30 4.52 -2.94
N ALA A 25 -12.99 3.29 -3.35
CA ALA A 25 -14.01 2.28 -3.60
C ALA A 25 -14.81 1.92 -2.35
N ASP A 26 -14.19 1.95 -1.17
CA ASP A 26 -14.88 1.70 0.10
C ASP A 26 -15.82 2.85 0.47
N SER A 27 -15.43 4.10 0.21
CA SER A 27 -16.27 5.28 0.45
C SER A 27 -17.54 5.33 -0.40
N GLU A 28 -17.53 4.65 -1.55
CA GLU A 28 -18.68 4.55 -2.46
C GLU A 28 -19.57 3.33 -2.15
N ARG A 29 -19.10 2.39 -1.32
CA ARG A 29 -19.86 1.19 -0.97
C ARG A 29 -20.85 1.50 0.14
N SER A 30 -22.04 0.94 0.01
CA SER A 30 -22.98 0.84 1.14
C SER A 30 -22.43 -0.07 2.24
N ASP A 31 -22.99 0.09 3.43
CA ASP A 31 -22.74 -0.78 4.58
C ASP A 31 -22.91 -2.26 4.19
N GLY A 32 -21.97 -3.08 4.66
CA GLY A 32 -21.95 -4.51 4.41
C GLY A 32 -22.42 -5.28 5.63
N SER A 33 -22.55 -6.60 5.49
CA SER A 33 -22.54 -7.46 6.67
C SER A 33 -21.22 -7.29 7.43
N HIS A 34 -21.21 -7.51 8.76
CA HIS A 34 -19.97 -7.48 9.56
C HIS A 34 -18.85 -8.37 8.98
N ARG A 35 -19.21 -9.47 8.33
CA ARG A 35 -18.24 -10.33 7.63
C ARG A 35 -17.59 -9.62 6.45
N GLN A 36 -18.37 -8.86 5.67
CA GLN A 36 -17.83 -8.08 4.54
C GLN A 36 -16.94 -6.95 5.03
N GLU A 37 -17.36 -6.24 6.09
CA GLU A 37 -16.56 -5.18 6.71
C GLU A 37 -15.21 -5.72 7.20
N GLY A 38 -15.20 -6.85 7.94
CA GLY A 38 -13.96 -7.47 8.40
C GLY A 38 -13.04 -7.93 7.26
N LEU A 39 -13.60 -8.36 6.12
CA LEU A 39 -12.78 -8.69 4.94
C LEU A 39 -12.19 -7.44 4.27
N ARG A 40 -12.90 -6.29 4.31
CA ARG A 40 -12.40 -5.01 3.81
C ARG A 40 -11.27 -4.50 4.70
N GLU A 41 -11.46 -4.50 6.01
CA GLU A 41 -10.42 -4.13 6.98
C GLU A 41 -9.17 -4.99 6.83
N ALA A 42 -9.33 -6.32 6.72
CA ALA A 42 -8.21 -7.22 6.52
C ALA A 42 -7.46 -6.94 5.21
N ARG A 43 -8.17 -6.57 4.14
CA ARG A 43 -7.57 -6.18 2.87
C ARG A 43 -6.81 -4.86 2.98
N GLN A 44 -7.41 -3.85 3.62
CA GLN A 44 -6.79 -2.54 3.85
C GLN A 44 -5.54 -2.68 4.72
N ALA A 45 -5.57 -3.51 5.77
CA ALA A 45 -4.42 -3.83 6.61
C ALA A 45 -3.27 -4.43 5.78
N LYS A 46 -3.56 -5.41 4.93
CA LYS A 46 -2.54 -6.01 4.04
C LYS A 46 -1.92 -5.00 3.07
N MET A 47 -2.70 -4.03 2.59
CA MET A 47 -2.18 -2.96 1.73
C MET A 47 -1.26 -2.01 2.50
N LEU A 48 -1.60 -1.69 3.75
CA LEU A 48 -0.74 -0.89 4.64
C LEU A 48 0.58 -1.62 4.95
N ASP A 49 0.54 -2.92 5.24
CA ASP A 49 1.74 -3.74 5.43
C ASP A 49 2.65 -3.68 4.19
N ARG A 50 2.05 -3.75 2.99
CA ARG A 50 2.79 -3.64 1.73
C ARG A 50 3.43 -2.26 1.54
N ILE A 51 2.74 -1.19 1.94
CA ILE A 51 3.31 0.17 1.91
C ILE A 51 4.53 0.24 2.84
N GLN A 52 4.42 -0.26 4.07
CA GLN A 52 5.54 -0.29 5.03
C GLN A 52 6.73 -1.10 4.50
N GLU A 53 6.48 -2.23 3.84
CA GLU A 53 7.54 -3.02 3.20
C GLU A 53 8.26 -2.22 2.11
N CYS A 54 7.50 -1.50 1.26
CA CYS A 54 8.07 -0.65 0.21
C CYS A 54 8.86 0.53 0.80
N GLU A 55 8.38 1.17 1.87
CA GLU A 55 9.10 2.24 2.57
C GLU A 55 10.42 1.74 3.17
N SER A 56 10.39 0.57 3.80
CA SER A 56 11.59 -0.08 4.36
C SER A 56 12.62 -0.40 3.26
N LYS A 57 12.17 -0.89 2.09
CA LYS A 57 13.05 -1.17 0.94
C LYS A 57 13.67 0.10 0.37
N LEU A 58 12.88 1.17 0.27
CA LEU A 58 13.37 2.46 -0.20
C LEU A 58 14.41 3.04 0.77
N GLU A 59 14.17 2.95 2.06
CA GLU A 59 15.12 3.39 3.08
C GLU A 59 16.42 2.58 3.00
N ALA A 60 16.34 1.25 2.87
CA ALA A 60 17.51 0.40 2.69
C ALA A 60 18.29 0.76 1.41
N ALA A 61 17.60 1.02 0.30
CA ALA A 61 18.22 1.42 -0.96
C ALA A 61 18.92 2.80 -0.83
N ARG A 62 18.34 3.74 -0.07
CA ARG A 62 18.94 5.06 0.20
C ARG A 62 20.18 4.97 1.08
N LYS A 63 20.17 4.08 2.08
CA LYS A 63 21.31 3.85 2.98
C LYS A 63 22.46 3.09 2.34
N ALA A 64 22.21 2.39 1.24
CA ALA A 64 23.21 1.64 0.50
C ALA A 64 24.05 2.51 -0.45
N ILE A 65 23.74 3.81 -0.59
CA ILE A 65 24.51 4.82 -1.33
C ILE A 65 25.52 5.49 -0.42
#